data_AF-A0A024P5Q3-F1
#
_entry.id   AF-A0A024P5Q3-F1
#
_cell.length_a   1.000
_cell.length_b   1.000
_cell.length_c   1.000
_cell.angle_alpha   90.00
_cell.angle_beta   90.00
_cell.angle_gamma   90.00
#
_symmetry.space_group_name_H-M   'P 1'
#
loop_
_entity.id
_entity.type
_entity.pdbx_description
1 polymer ?
#
loop_
_entity_poly.entity_id
_entity_poly.type
_entity_poly.pdbx_seq_one_letter_code
_entity_poly.pdbx_strand_id
1 'polypeptide(L)'
;MYTYPYYYRQQPSATSNILSYARGDVNGDFIEDQVFLVGEKTSDSSYITNITLVIQDGQTNLFYSVPLKTNMGYQPRLFLGDFTGDGVDNILISMDSGGSGAFGYYYLYSFVNNNPKVLFDYEVFDGQFNYEVNYQNNYKVEIINKTLQLSFIIDLSNRDPEYLSEIYHSDGKLKSPLQGSVSGLNTLYPVDFDGDGVYDLYAFQRIIGRYNADGLGLVQTPLTWKNTHFAPLFNNQYVAVLGISTTS
;
A
#
# COMPACT_ATOMS: atom_id res chain seq x y z
N MET A 1 27.03 -17.64 -19.85
CA MET A 1 25.94 -17.72 -20.85
C MET A 1 24.63 -17.77 -20.06
N TYR A 2 24.06 -16.61 -19.72
CA TYR A 2 22.75 -16.50 -19.09
C TYR A 2 22.00 -15.37 -19.79
N THR A 3 20.87 -15.76 -20.35
CA THR A 3 20.03 -15.03 -21.29
C THR A 3 19.25 -13.95 -20.56
N TYR A 4 19.40 -12.69 -20.98
CA TYR A 4 18.48 -11.59 -20.66
C TYR A 4 17.23 -11.71 -21.54
N PRO A 5 16.01 -11.91 -20.99
CA PRO A 5 14.80 -11.77 -21.78
C PRO A 5 14.09 -10.49 -21.35
N TYR A 6 14.71 -9.33 -21.60
CA TYR A 6 13.95 -8.07 -21.60
C TYR A 6 13.61 -7.79 -23.06
N TYR A 7 12.34 -8.04 -23.39
CA TYR A 7 11.81 -7.97 -24.74
C TYR A 7 11.99 -6.56 -25.31
N TYR A 8 12.74 -6.47 -26.39
CA TYR A 8 12.76 -5.30 -27.27
C TYR A 8 11.39 -5.18 -27.97
N ARG A 9 10.75 -4.02 -27.76
CA ARG A 9 9.68 -3.45 -28.59
C ARG A 9 8.38 -4.28 -28.67
N GLN A 10 7.54 -4.16 -27.65
CA GLN A 10 6.09 -4.17 -27.88
C GLN A 10 5.61 -2.72 -27.80
N GLN A 11 5.21 -2.16 -28.95
CA GLN A 11 4.40 -0.96 -28.91
C GLN A 11 3.12 -1.29 -28.16
N PRO A 12 2.66 -0.41 -27.25
CA PRO A 12 1.35 -0.58 -26.64
C PRO A 12 0.28 -0.79 -27.73
N SER A 13 -0.70 -1.66 -27.48
CA SER A 13 -1.89 -1.83 -28.31
C SER A 13 -2.44 -0.47 -28.79
N ALA A 14 -3.05 -0.42 -29.97
CA ALA A 14 -3.65 0.79 -30.55
C ALA A 14 -4.72 1.46 -29.65
N THR A 15 -5.11 0.83 -28.54
CA THR A 15 -6.04 1.32 -27.50
C THR A 15 -5.36 1.69 -26.17
N SER A 16 -4.03 1.70 -26.10
CA SER A 16 -3.30 2.03 -24.87
C SER A 16 -3.25 3.55 -24.65
N ASN A 17 -3.59 3.96 -23.43
CA ASN A 17 -3.64 5.35 -23.00
C ASN A 17 -2.53 5.62 -21.98
N ILE A 18 -1.97 6.83 -21.98
CA ILE A 18 -1.17 7.31 -20.86
C ILE A 18 -2.11 7.58 -19.68
N LEU A 19 -1.83 6.95 -18.55
CA LEU A 19 -2.65 6.95 -17.36
C LEU A 19 -2.08 7.88 -16.28
N SER A 20 -0.75 7.89 -16.17
CA SER A 20 0.02 8.76 -15.30
C SER A 20 1.38 9.02 -15.95
N TYR A 21 1.97 10.17 -15.65
CA TYR A 21 3.26 10.60 -16.15
C TYR A 21 4.07 11.27 -15.05
N ALA A 22 5.38 11.03 -15.04
CA ALA A 22 6.35 11.74 -14.24
C ALA A 22 7.68 11.86 -14.99
N ARG A 23 8.56 12.75 -14.53
CA ARG A 23 9.88 12.99 -15.09
C ARG A 23 10.88 13.17 -13.95
N GLY A 24 12.02 12.49 -14.03
CA GLY A 24 13.06 12.46 -13.00
C GLY A 24 14.21 11.55 -13.43
N ASP A 25 15.36 11.65 -12.77
CA ASP A 25 16.49 10.73 -13.01
C ASP A 25 16.22 9.43 -12.25
N VAL A 26 15.79 8.39 -12.96
CA VAL A 26 15.46 7.09 -12.35
C VAL A 26 16.51 6.01 -12.63
N ASN A 27 17.49 6.30 -13.50
CA ASN A 27 18.55 5.36 -13.87
C ASN A 27 19.94 5.73 -13.29
N GLY A 28 20.10 6.94 -12.74
CA GLY A 28 21.29 7.43 -12.05
C GLY A 28 22.35 8.06 -12.96
N ASP A 29 21.97 8.55 -14.14
CA ASP A 29 22.90 9.18 -15.10
C ASP A 29 22.86 10.72 -15.09
N PHE A 30 22.09 11.32 -14.17
CA PHE A 30 21.84 12.76 -14.03
C PHE A 30 21.08 13.40 -15.20
N ILE A 31 20.44 12.62 -16.06
CA ILE A 31 19.57 13.08 -17.15
C ILE A 31 18.15 12.60 -16.86
N GLU A 32 17.21 13.55 -16.88
CA GLU A 32 15.80 13.23 -16.59
C GLU A 32 15.19 12.27 -17.62
N ASP A 33 14.66 11.15 -17.14
CA ASP A 33 13.90 10.16 -17.90
C ASP A 33 12.41 10.49 -17.91
N GLN A 34 11.67 9.92 -18.87
CA GLN A 34 10.21 10.02 -18.91
C GLN A 34 9.58 8.71 -18.44
N VAL A 35 8.75 8.80 -17.40
CA VAL A 35 8.12 7.63 -16.77
C VAL A 35 6.62 7.68 -16.98
N PHE A 36 6.05 6.60 -17.50
CA PHE A 36 4.64 6.47 -17.84
C PHE A 36 4.04 5.24 -17.19
N LEU A 37 2.79 5.36 -16.73
CA LEU A 37 1.89 4.22 -16.66
C LEU A 37 1.02 4.26 -17.90
N VAL A 38 1.01 3.17 -18.66
CA VAL A 38 0.14 3.00 -19.82
C VAL A 38 -0.81 1.84 -19.58
N GLY A 39 -1.98 1.84 -20.21
CA GLY A 39 -2.93 0.74 -20.11
C GLY A 39 -4.19 0.97 -20.92
N GLU A 40 -5.09 -0.01 -20.88
CA GLU A 40 -6.29 -0.04 -21.72
C GLU A 40 -7.50 0.44 -20.94
N LYS A 41 -8.23 1.39 -21.52
CA LYS A 41 -9.52 1.88 -21.03
C LYS A 41 -10.61 1.33 -21.94
N THR A 42 -11.70 0.87 -21.35
CA THR A 42 -12.96 0.67 -22.08
C THR A 42 -13.78 1.96 -21.99
N SER A 43 -14.61 2.23 -23.00
CA SER A 43 -15.43 3.47 -23.04
C SER A 43 -16.40 3.59 -21.87
N ASP A 44 -16.80 2.45 -21.30
CA ASP A 44 -17.94 2.35 -20.39
C ASP A 44 -17.50 2.18 -18.92
N SER A 45 -16.19 2.18 -18.64
CA SER A 45 -15.66 1.92 -17.30
C SER A 45 -14.42 2.73 -16.99
N SER A 46 -14.31 3.18 -15.73
CA SER A 46 -13.08 3.75 -15.17
C SER A 46 -12.05 2.68 -14.76
N TYR A 47 -12.42 1.40 -14.86
CA TYR A 47 -11.53 0.27 -14.63
C TYR A 47 -10.53 0.14 -15.77
N ILE A 48 -9.24 0.02 -15.43
CA ILE A 48 -8.15 -0.02 -16.38
C ILE A 48 -7.48 -1.39 -16.32
N THR A 49 -7.15 -1.94 -17.48
CA THR A 49 -6.47 -3.24 -17.63
C THR A 49 -5.13 -3.09 -18.34
N ASN A 50 -4.30 -4.13 -18.30
CA ASN A 50 -3.00 -4.16 -18.99
C ASN A 50 -2.08 -3.00 -18.60
N ILE A 51 -2.15 -2.56 -17.34
CA ILE A 51 -1.33 -1.48 -16.81
C ILE A 51 0.14 -1.90 -16.81
N THR A 52 0.98 -1.13 -17.49
CA THR A 52 2.40 -1.39 -17.68
C THR A 52 3.20 -0.14 -17.35
N LEU A 53 4.30 -0.29 -16.62
CA LEU A 53 5.28 0.77 -16.43
C LEU A 53 6.15 0.87 -17.69
N VAL A 54 6.25 2.06 -18.25
CA VAL A 54 7.11 2.36 -19.41
C VAL A 54 8.04 3.50 -19.04
N ILE A 55 9.34 3.32 -19.27
CA ILE A 55 10.38 4.32 -19.03
C ILE A 55 11.06 4.61 -20.36
N GLN A 56 11.17 5.89 -20.73
CA GLN A 56 12.01 6.35 -21.83
C GLN A 56 13.25 7.00 -21.25
N ASP A 57 14.40 6.38 -21.51
CA ASP A 57 15.72 6.88 -21.12
C ASP A 57 15.98 8.25 -21.79
N GLY A 58 16.27 9.28 -20.97
CA GLY A 58 16.47 10.64 -21.43
C GLY A 58 17.75 10.84 -22.25
N GLN A 59 18.77 10.02 -22.02
CA GLN A 59 20.05 10.04 -22.73
C GLN A 59 19.96 9.30 -24.07
N THR A 60 19.39 8.10 -24.07
CA THR A 60 19.43 7.20 -25.23
C THR A 60 18.14 7.19 -26.06
N ASN A 61 17.04 7.70 -25.51
CA ASN A 61 15.68 7.59 -26.04
C ASN A 61 15.17 6.15 -26.20
N LEU A 62 15.83 5.18 -25.54
CA LEU A 62 15.35 3.80 -25.50
C LEU A 62 14.16 3.68 -24.56
N PHE A 63 13.25 2.77 -24.89
CA PHE A 63 12.06 2.49 -24.10
C PHE A 63 12.20 1.14 -23.39
N TYR A 64 11.83 1.11 -22.11
CA TYR A 64 11.83 -0.05 -21.24
C TYR A 64 10.42 -0.28 -20.72
N SER A 65 9.91 -1.50 -20.86
CA SER A 65 8.59 -1.88 -20.36
C SER A 65 8.70 -2.89 -19.22
N VAL A 66 8.07 -2.59 -18.09
CA VAL A 66 8.05 -3.43 -16.89
C VAL A 66 6.62 -3.86 -16.62
N PRO A 67 6.27 -5.15 -16.81
CA PRO A 67 4.94 -5.65 -16.49
C PRO A 67 4.73 -5.65 -14.97
N LEU A 68 3.52 -5.25 -14.54
CA LEU A 68 3.11 -5.33 -13.15
C LEU A 68 2.47 -6.69 -12.87
N LYS A 69 2.69 -7.21 -11.65
CA LYS A 69 2.09 -8.49 -11.23
C LYS A 69 0.55 -8.38 -11.17
N THR A 70 0.06 -7.34 -10.52
CA THR A 70 -1.33 -6.88 -10.58
C THR A 70 -1.35 -5.67 -11.50
N ASN A 71 -1.92 -5.84 -12.70
CA ASN A 71 -1.86 -4.87 -13.79
C ASN A 71 -3.23 -4.31 -14.15
N MET A 72 -4.15 -4.27 -13.18
CA MET A 72 -5.51 -3.79 -13.37
C MET A 72 -6.03 -3.16 -12.08
N GLY A 73 -6.87 -2.14 -12.22
CA GLY A 73 -7.39 -1.38 -11.09
C GLY A 73 -7.96 -0.03 -11.51
N TYR A 74 -8.16 0.84 -10.52
CA TYR A 74 -8.65 2.20 -10.69
C TYR A 74 -7.56 3.20 -10.31
N GLN A 75 -7.67 4.41 -10.88
CA GLN A 75 -6.81 5.56 -10.54
C GLN A 75 -5.30 5.25 -10.40
N PRO A 76 -4.66 4.68 -11.43
CA PRO A 76 -3.21 4.47 -11.44
C PRO A 76 -2.47 5.80 -11.30
N ARG A 77 -1.48 5.86 -10.41
CA ARG A 77 -0.68 7.06 -10.10
C ARG A 77 0.80 6.71 -10.04
N LEU A 78 1.64 7.67 -10.40
CA LEU A 78 3.09 7.64 -10.26
C LEU A 78 3.56 8.67 -9.24
N PHE A 79 4.59 8.30 -8.49
CA PHE A 79 5.40 9.21 -7.69
C PHE A 79 6.87 8.83 -7.86
N LEU A 80 7.72 9.83 -8.07
CA LEU A 80 9.17 9.69 -8.14
C LEU A 80 9.80 10.35 -6.92
N GLY A 81 10.75 9.68 -6.30
CA GLY A 81 11.55 10.21 -5.20
C GLY A 81 12.60 9.20 -4.76
N ASP A 82 13.63 9.67 -4.08
CA ASP A 82 14.67 8.79 -3.51
C ASP A 82 14.12 8.10 -2.26
N PHE A 83 14.01 6.77 -2.27
CA PHE A 83 13.69 5.98 -1.08
C PHE A 83 14.89 5.13 -0.61
N THR A 84 15.97 5.12 -1.38
CA THR A 84 17.15 4.29 -1.15
C THR A 84 18.33 5.06 -0.56
N GLY A 85 18.26 6.39 -0.56
CA GLY A 85 19.29 7.31 -0.09
C GLY A 85 20.50 7.40 -1.03
N ASP A 86 20.36 6.96 -2.28
CA ASP A 86 21.42 6.97 -3.29
C ASP A 86 21.31 8.14 -4.27
N GLY A 87 20.33 9.03 -4.09
CA GLY A 87 20.09 10.20 -4.92
C GLY A 87 19.45 9.90 -6.27
N VAL A 88 19.01 8.66 -6.52
CA VAL A 88 18.31 8.27 -7.75
C VAL A 88 16.83 8.06 -7.43
N ASP A 89 15.95 8.65 -8.23
CA ASP A 89 14.51 8.51 -8.01
C ASP A 89 14.08 7.05 -8.18
N ASN A 90 13.40 6.51 -7.18
CA ASN A 90 12.66 5.26 -7.31
C ASN A 90 11.21 5.56 -7.76
N ILE A 91 10.58 4.56 -8.37
CA ILE A 91 9.29 4.70 -9.03
C ILE A 91 8.22 4.03 -8.16
N LEU A 92 7.44 4.83 -7.43
CA LEU A 92 6.27 4.36 -6.70
C LEU A 92 5.04 4.37 -7.60
N ILE A 93 4.43 3.20 -7.74
CA ILE A 93 3.17 2.98 -8.46
C ILE A 93 2.09 2.68 -7.43
N SER A 94 0.93 3.34 -7.57
CA SER A 94 -0.27 3.01 -6.79
C SER A 94 -1.49 2.87 -7.69
N MET A 95 -2.38 1.93 -7.35
CA MET A 95 -3.69 1.73 -7.98
C MET A 95 -4.70 1.34 -6.90
N ASP A 96 -5.96 1.70 -7.08
CA ASP A 96 -7.02 1.29 -6.17
C ASP A 96 -7.66 -0.01 -6.68
N SER A 97 -7.93 -0.96 -5.78
CA SER A 97 -8.65 -2.19 -6.15
C SER A 97 -10.11 -1.93 -6.55
N GLY A 98 -10.67 -0.82 -6.05
CA GLY A 98 -12.11 -0.58 -6.01
C GLY A 98 -12.82 -1.38 -4.91
N GLY A 99 -14.14 -1.23 -4.83
CA GLY A 99 -14.99 -1.88 -3.82
C GLY A 99 -14.92 -1.25 -2.42
N SER A 100 -15.72 -1.77 -1.49
CA SER A 100 -15.86 -1.22 -0.12
C SER A 100 -14.70 -1.55 0.82
N GLY A 101 -13.81 -2.47 0.41
CA GLY A 101 -12.59 -2.80 1.14
C GLY A 101 -11.56 -1.67 1.11
N ALA A 102 -11.59 -0.82 0.07
CA ALA A 102 -10.61 0.23 -0.18
C ALA A 102 -9.16 -0.31 -0.11
N PHE A 103 -8.89 -1.45 -0.77
CA PHE A 103 -7.53 -1.96 -0.91
C PHE A 103 -6.78 -1.16 -1.98
N GLY A 104 -5.47 -1.09 -1.85
CA GLY A 104 -4.60 -0.51 -2.86
C GLY A 104 -3.51 -1.48 -3.27
N TYR A 105 -3.14 -1.42 -4.54
CA TYR A 105 -2.02 -2.14 -5.12
C TYR A 105 -0.85 -1.18 -5.24
N TYR A 106 0.28 -1.54 -4.64
CA TYR A 106 1.46 -0.70 -4.55
C TYR A 106 2.70 -1.46 -4.97
N TYR A 107 3.54 -0.80 -5.77
CA TYR A 107 4.86 -1.30 -6.16
C TYR A 107 5.86 -0.17 -6.09
N LEU A 108 7.06 -0.45 -5.58
CA LEU A 108 8.20 0.46 -5.65
C LEU A 108 9.29 -0.20 -6.46
N TYR A 109 9.77 0.47 -7.50
CA TYR A 109 10.84 -0.02 -8.37
C TYR A 109 12.07 0.89 -8.28
N SER A 110 13.25 0.29 -8.20
CA SER A 110 14.49 0.93 -8.64
C SER A 110 14.68 0.65 -10.13
N PHE A 111 15.22 1.61 -10.88
CA PHE A 111 15.58 1.46 -12.28
C PHE A 111 17.04 1.83 -12.57
N VAL A 112 17.88 1.84 -11.54
CA VAL A 112 19.32 2.14 -11.62
C VAL A 112 20.01 1.32 -12.72
N ASN A 113 20.82 1.98 -13.54
CA ASN A 113 21.51 1.40 -14.70
C ASN A 113 20.57 0.71 -15.71
N ASN A 114 19.37 1.27 -15.91
CA ASN A 114 18.36 0.75 -16.82
C ASN A 114 17.91 -0.70 -16.49
N ASN A 115 18.02 -1.11 -15.22
CA ASN A 115 17.67 -2.46 -14.77
C ASN A 115 16.57 -2.41 -13.69
N PRO A 116 15.33 -2.80 -14.01
CA PRO A 116 14.21 -2.73 -13.07
C PRO A 116 14.36 -3.75 -11.94
N LYS A 117 14.20 -3.30 -10.70
CA LYS A 117 14.20 -4.14 -9.50
C LYS A 117 13.06 -3.73 -8.58
N VAL A 118 12.24 -4.69 -8.16
CA VAL A 118 11.19 -4.49 -7.15
C VAL A 118 11.85 -4.27 -5.78
N LEU A 119 11.51 -3.17 -5.13
CA LEU A 119 11.90 -2.83 -3.76
C LEU A 119 10.74 -3.04 -2.76
N PHE A 120 9.49 -2.87 -3.22
CA PHE A 120 8.27 -3.11 -2.45
C PHE A 120 7.18 -3.70 -3.34
N ASP A 121 6.43 -4.66 -2.79
CA ASP A 121 5.25 -5.29 -3.40
C ASP A 121 4.18 -5.42 -2.31
N TYR A 122 2.98 -4.89 -2.57
CA TYR A 122 1.88 -4.89 -1.60
C TYR A 122 1.49 -6.29 -1.12
N GLU A 123 1.56 -7.31 -1.97
CA GLU A 123 1.16 -8.68 -1.60
C GLU A 123 2.22 -9.32 -0.71
N VAL A 124 3.50 -8.99 -0.94
CA VAL A 124 4.58 -9.38 -0.02
C VAL A 124 4.36 -8.72 1.33
N PHE A 125 4.04 -7.42 1.37
CA PHE A 125 3.74 -6.69 2.61
C PHE A 125 2.55 -7.29 3.37
N ASP A 126 1.45 -7.61 2.68
CA ASP A 126 0.25 -8.21 3.29
C ASP A 126 0.54 -9.54 3.98
N GLY A 127 1.56 -10.28 3.50
CA GLY A 127 2.03 -11.52 4.11
C GLY A 127 3.03 -11.36 5.26
N GLN A 128 3.50 -10.15 5.59
CA GLN A 128 4.56 -9.95 6.59
C GLN A 128 4.07 -10.10 8.03
N PHE A 129 2.84 -9.67 8.32
CA PHE A 129 2.33 -9.58 9.69
C PHE A 129 1.21 -10.58 9.95
N ASN A 130 1.34 -11.31 11.05
CA ASN A 130 0.29 -12.20 11.53
C ASN A 130 -0.47 -11.53 12.69
N TYR A 131 -1.75 -11.24 12.48
CA TYR A 131 -2.60 -10.59 13.46
C TYR A 131 -3.66 -11.52 14.04
N GLU A 132 -3.94 -11.35 15.33
CA GLU A 132 -5.21 -11.76 15.94
C GLU A 132 -5.98 -10.54 16.40
N VAL A 133 -7.30 -10.53 16.19
CA VAL A 133 -8.19 -9.47 16.66
C VAL A 133 -9.30 -10.12 17.45
N ASN A 134 -9.26 -9.98 18.77
CA ASN A 134 -10.14 -10.69 19.70
C ASN A 134 -10.98 -9.68 20.47
N TYR A 135 -12.29 -9.81 20.41
CA TYR A 135 -13.15 -9.09 21.32
C TYR A 135 -12.98 -9.64 22.73
N GLN A 136 -12.99 -8.75 23.72
CA GLN A 136 -12.90 -9.06 25.14
C GLN A 136 -14.06 -8.42 25.89
N ASN A 137 -14.32 -8.89 27.11
CA ASN A 137 -15.27 -8.29 28.04
C ASN A 137 -14.95 -6.81 28.30
N ASN A 138 -15.93 -6.09 28.82
CA ASN A 138 -15.84 -4.66 29.14
C ASN A 138 -15.53 -3.81 27.90
N TYR A 139 -16.20 -4.12 26.79
CA TYR A 139 -16.16 -3.32 25.55
C TYR A 139 -14.77 -3.16 24.93
N LYS A 140 -13.89 -4.15 25.08
CA LYS A 140 -12.53 -4.08 24.54
C LYS A 140 -12.34 -4.96 23.33
N VAL A 141 -11.44 -4.54 22.45
CA VAL A 141 -10.89 -5.38 21.39
C VAL A 141 -9.37 -5.38 21.53
N GLU A 142 -8.79 -6.55 21.65
CA GLU A 142 -7.35 -6.74 21.64
C GLU A 142 -6.87 -7.09 20.23
N ILE A 143 -5.83 -6.40 19.77
CA ILE A 143 -5.15 -6.66 18.51
C ILE A 143 -3.74 -7.09 18.84
N ILE A 144 -3.37 -8.31 18.44
CA ILE A 144 -2.05 -8.89 18.67
C ILE A 144 -1.34 -9.01 17.33
N ASN A 145 -0.23 -8.32 17.14
CA ASN A 145 0.71 -8.62 16.06
C ASN A 145 1.71 -9.66 16.58
N LYS A 146 1.54 -10.92 16.16
CA LYS A 146 2.40 -12.03 16.55
C LYS A 146 3.80 -11.93 15.97
N THR A 147 3.95 -11.33 14.80
CA THR A 147 5.25 -11.15 14.13
C THR A 147 6.14 -10.20 14.94
N LEU A 148 5.61 -9.06 15.37
CA LEU A 148 6.35 -8.03 16.12
C LEU A 148 6.22 -8.19 17.65
N GLN A 149 5.41 -9.12 18.14
CA GLN A 149 5.09 -9.30 19.56
C GLN A 149 4.50 -8.03 20.22
N LEU A 150 3.60 -7.37 19.49
CA LEU A 150 2.89 -6.17 19.95
C LEU A 150 1.44 -6.52 20.30
N SER A 151 0.90 -5.89 21.34
CA SER A 151 -0.52 -5.94 21.66
C SER A 151 -1.08 -4.52 21.81
N PHE A 152 -2.27 -4.31 21.29
CA PHE A 152 -3.01 -3.05 21.33
C PHE A 152 -4.42 -3.30 21.85
N ILE A 153 -4.99 -2.33 22.55
CA ILE A 153 -6.37 -2.40 23.05
C ILE A 153 -7.15 -1.21 22.52
N ILE A 154 -8.27 -1.50 21.85
CA ILE A 154 -9.29 -0.52 21.47
C ILE A 154 -10.44 -0.61 22.47
N ASP A 155 -10.83 0.54 23.02
CA ASP A 155 -12.04 0.67 23.85
C ASP A 155 -13.22 1.06 22.96
N LEU A 156 -14.28 0.25 22.98
CA LEU A 156 -15.51 0.44 22.23
C LEU A 156 -16.59 1.17 23.05
N SER A 157 -16.31 1.57 24.30
CA SER A 157 -17.32 2.17 25.20
C SER A 157 -17.96 3.46 24.66
N ASN A 158 -17.33 4.11 23.69
CA ASN A 158 -17.86 5.29 23.00
C ASN A 158 -18.70 4.95 21.74
N ARG A 159 -18.89 3.67 21.41
CA ARG A 159 -19.76 3.22 20.31
C ARG A 159 -21.23 3.36 20.69
N ASP A 160 -22.04 3.37 19.64
CA ASP A 160 -23.48 3.36 19.70
C ASP A 160 -24.01 2.22 20.64
N PRO A 161 -24.92 2.53 21.58
CA PRO A 161 -25.43 1.54 22.53
C PRO A 161 -26.11 0.33 21.86
N GLU A 162 -26.82 0.54 20.75
CA GLU A 162 -27.45 -0.54 19.98
C GLU A 162 -26.36 -1.47 19.43
N TYR A 163 -25.29 -0.93 18.83
CA TYR A 163 -24.12 -1.71 18.40
C TYR A 163 -23.53 -2.54 19.55
N LEU A 164 -23.30 -1.93 20.71
CA LEU A 164 -22.73 -2.61 21.87
C LEU A 164 -23.66 -3.71 22.41
N SER A 165 -24.97 -3.45 22.43
CA SER A 165 -25.97 -4.39 22.91
C SER A 165 -26.07 -5.65 22.03
N GLU A 166 -25.68 -5.59 20.76
CA GLU A 166 -25.61 -6.77 19.89
C GLU A 166 -24.47 -7.73 20.29
N ILE A 167 -23.39 -7.20 20.88
CA ILE A 167 -22.15 -7.93 21.16
C ILE A 167 -22.04 -8.33 22.64
N TYR A 168 -22.54 -7.47 23.52
CA TYR A 168 -22.34 -7.57 24.96
C TYR A 168 -23.66 -7.68 25.73
N HIS A 169 -23.64 -8.39 26.84
CA HIS A 169 -24.65 -8.28 27.89
C HIS A 169 -24.55 -6.91 28.59
N SER A 170 -25.59 -6.53 29.33
CA SER A 170 -25.62 -5.27 30.07
C SER A 170 -24.56 -5.16 31.17
N ASP A 171 -23.96 -6.28 31.60
CA ASP A 171 -22.83 -6.32 32.53
C ASP A 171 -21.47 -6.20 31.83
N GLY A 172 -21.44 -5.94 30.52
CA GLY A 172 -20.23 -5.80 29.71
C GLY A 172 -19.58 -7.11 29.29
N LYS A 173 -20.18 -8.27 29.60
CA LYS A 173 -19.65 -9.57 29.14
C LYS A 173 -20.04 -9.86 27.70
N LEU A 174 -19.13 -10.47 26.95
CA LEU A 174 -19.42 -10.97 25.62
C LEU A 174 -20.55 -12.00 25.66
N LYS A 175 -21.49 -11.88 24.72
CA LYS A 175 -22.55 -12.87 24.54
C LYS A 175 -22.03 -14.19 23.99
N SER A 176 -21.01 -14.12 23.14
CA SER A 176 -20.28 -15.25 22.57
C SER A 176 -18.88 -14.81 22.15
N PRO A 177 -17.91 -15.73 21.98
CA PRO A 177 -16.62 -15.40 21.38
C PRO A 177 -16.80 -14.73 20.03
N LEU A 178 -16.03 -13.66 19.78
CA LEU A 178 -16.09 -12.89 18.56
C LEU A 178 -14.68 -12.45 18.17
N GLN A 179 -14.37 -12.55 16.88
CA GLN A 179 -13.10 -12.15 16.30
C GLN A 179 -13.32 -11.15 15.18
N GLY A 180 -12.37 -10.23 15.05
CA GLY A 180 -12.23 -9.37 13.89
C GLY A 180 -11.04 -9.82 13.03
N SER A 181 -10.54 -8.91 12.20
CA SER A 181 -9.30 -9.12 11.47
C SER A 181 -8.63 -7.80 11.11
N VAL A 182 -7.36 -7.87 10.69
CA VAL A 182 -6.67 -6.78 10.02
C VAL A 182 -6.75 -7.06 8.52
N SER A 183 -7.18 -6.07 7.74
CA SER A 183 -7.29 -6.18 6.28
C SER A 183 -5.91 -6.16 5.61
N GLY A 184 -5.85 -6.53 4.32
CA GLY A 184 -4.72 -6.16 3.46
C GLY A 184 -4.51 -4.65 3.34
N LEU A 185 -3.43 -4.26 2.68
CA LEU A 185 -2.96 -2.88 2.53
C LEU A 185 -4.02 -2.00 1.87
N ASN A 186 -4.46 -0.97 2.59
CA ASN A 186 -5.42 0.00 2.10
C ASN A 186 -4.71 1.18 1.46
N THR A 187 -3.75 1.75 2.18
CA THR A 187 -3.08 2.98 1.77
C THR A 187 -1.61 2.94 2.09
N LEU A 188 -0.80 3.43 1.17
CA LEU A 188 0.64 3.57 1.31
C LEU A 188 1.03 4.97 0.86
N TYR A 189 1.63 5.75 1.76
CA TYR A 189 2.13 7.08 1.43
C TYR A 189 3.65 7.10 1.41
N PRO A 190 4.28 7.77 0.43
CA PRO A 190 5.66 8.20 0.58
C PRO A 190 5.70 9.35 1.58
N VAL A 191 6.54 9.24 2.61
CA VAL A 191 6.68 10.27 3.65
C VAL A 191 8.16 10.41 3.98
N ASP A 192 8.70 11.62 3.88
CA ASP A 192 9.98 11.97 4.47
C ASP A 192 9.72 12.42 5.92
N PHE A 193 9.97 11.52 6.88
CA PHE A 193 9.61 11.75 8.29
C PHE A 193 10.54 12.74 9.00
N ASP A 194 11.82 12.80 8.64
CA ASP A 194 12.83 13.62 9.29
C ASP A 194 13.33 14.79 8.44
N GLY A 195 12.87 14.90 7.20
CA GLY A 195 13.14 16.01 6.29
C GLY A 195 14.50 15.93 5.60
N ASP A 196 15.09 14.73 5.50
CA ASP A 196 16.43 14.54 4.92
C ASP A 196 16.42 14.38 3.39
N GLY A 197 15.23 14.34 2.77
CA GLY A 197 15.03 14.15 1.34
C GLY A 197 14.91 12.69 0.90
N VAL A 198 15.02 11.73 1.82
CA VAL A 198 14.82 10.30 1.57
C VAL A 198 13.43 9.90 2.07
N TYR A 199 12.63 9.35 1.17
CA TYR A 199 11.26 8.94 1.48
C TYR A 199 11.23 7.58 2.18
N ASP A 200 10.53 7.53 3.30
CA ASP A 200 10.02 6.32 3.92
C ASP A 200 8.62 5.96 3.35
N LEU A 201 8.09 4.81 3.74
CA LEU A 201 6.74 4.38 3.40
C LEU A 201 5.85 4.35 4.64
N TYR A 202 4.65 4.91 4.56
CA TYR A 202 3.68 4.86 5.65
C TYR A 202 2.44 4.06 5.26
N ALA A 203 2.35 2.83 5.77
CA ALA A 203 1.33 1.86 5.41
C ALA A 203 0.15 1.85 6.39
N PHE A 204 -1.06 1.70 5.86
CA PHE A 204 -2.32 1.69 6.60
C PHE A 204 -3.12 0.43 6.27
N GLN A 205 -3.50 -0.31 7.31
CA GLN A 205 -4.39 -1.48 7.22
C GLN A 205 -5.58 -1.28 8.16
N ARG A 206 -6.80 -1.58 7.72
CA ARG A 206 -8.01 -1.46 8.55
C ARG A 206 -8.10 -2.60 9.54
N ILE A 207 -8.48 -2.29 10.76
CA ILE A 207 -8.96 -3.26 11.74
C ILE A 207 -10.46 -3.34 11.56
N ILE A 208 -10.97 -4.51 11.17
CA ILE A 208 -12.39 -4.75 10.93
C ILE A 208 -12.96 -5.70 11.97
N GLY A 209 -14.21 -5.44 12.37
CA GLY A 209 -14.96 -6.22 13.34
C GLY A 209 -15.82 -7.28 12.68
N ARG A 210 -17.13 -7.22 12.94
CA ARG A 210 -18.11 -8.25 12.58
C ARG A 210 -18.32 -8.44 11.08
N TYR A 211 -18.05 -7.40 10.30
CA TYR A 211 -18.16 -7.37 8.84
C TYR A 211 -17.25 -6.27 8.27
N ASN A 212 -16.98 -6.28 6.97
CA ASN A 212 -15.99 -5.36 6.35
C ASN A 212 -16.28 -3.86 6.56
N ALA A 213 -17.53 -3.47 6.74
CA ALA A 213 -17.91 -2.08 7.02
C ALA A 213 -17.83 -1.73 8.53
N ASP A 214 -17.67 -2.70 9.42
CA ASP A 214 -17.45 -2.50 10.86
C ASP A 214 -15.99 -2.13 11.12
N GLY A 215 -15.60 -0.90 10.79
CA GLY A 215 -14.24 -0.41 11.02
C GLY A 215 -14.02 -0.09 12.50
N LEU A 216 -13.05 -0.76 13.12
CA LEU A 216 -12.66 -0.56 14.53
C LEU A 216 -11.53 0.45 14.68
N GLY A 217 -10.60 0.46 13.73
CA GLY A 217 -9.42 1.32 13.74
C GLY A 217 -8.52 1.06 12.54
N LEU A 218 -7.29 1.57 12.60
CA LEU A 218 -6.26 1.40 11.58
C LEU A 218 -4.96 0.96 12.25
N VAL A 219 -4.33 -0.10 11.75
CA VAL A 219 -2.90 -0.34 11.97
C VAL A 219 -2.11 0.58 11.06
N GLN A 220 -1.16 1.30 11.64
CA GLN A 220 -0.28 2.22 10.95
C GLN A 220 1.16 1.75 11.09
N THR A 221 1.84 1.53 9.97
CA THR A 221 3.21 0.98 9.92
C THR A 221 4.12 1.93 9.16
N PRO A 222 4.91 2.77 9.85
CA PRO A 222 6.03 3.47 9.24
C PRO A 222 7.10 2.44 8.88
N LEU A 223 7.58 2.46 7.65
CA LEU A 223 8.56 1.55 7.09
C LEU A 223 9.74 2.37 6.56
N THR A 224 10.94 1.97 6.94
CA THR A 224 12.17 2.63 6.49
C THR A 224 13.08 1.68 5.72
N TRP A 225 13.86 2.21 4.79
CA TRP A 225 14.80 1.43 4.00
C TRP A 225 15.96 0.92 4.87
N LYS A 226 16.13 -0.41 4.93
CA LYS A 226 17.22 -1.09 5.66
C LYS A 226 18.18 -1.74 4.68
N ASN A 227 18.89 -0.92 3.89
CA ASN A 227 19.88 -1.29 2.87
C ASN A 227 19.32 -2.13 1.69
N THR A 228 18.49 -3.14 1.95
CA THR A 228 18.02 -4.12 0.97
C THR A 228 16.50 -4.26 0.91
N HIS A 229 15.77 -3.81 1.93
CA HIS A 229 14.32 -3.94 2.03
C HIS A 229 13.74 -2.87 2.98
N PHE A 230 12.44 -2.62 2.86
CA PHE A 230 11.69 -1.83 3.83
C PHE A 230 11.36 -2.67 5.07
N ALA A 231 11.58 -2.10 6.26
CA ALA A 231 11.23 -2.72 7.52
C ALA A 231 10.57 -1.71 8.47
N PRO A 232 9.70 -2.15 9.40
CA PRO A 232 9.05 -1.25 10.35
C PRO A 232 10.04 -0.41 11.14
N LEU A 233 9.79 0.89 11.20
CA LEU A 233 10.59 1.81 11.99
C LEU A 233 10.52 1.38 13.46
N PHE A 234 11.69 1.18 14.07
CA PHE A 234 11.86 0.67 15.44
C PHE A 234 11.17 -0.67 15.74
N ASN A 235 10.92 -1.51 14.72
CA ASN A 235 10.13 -2.76 14.86
C ASN A 235 8.76 -2.52 15.50
N ASN A 236 8.14 -1.38 15.24
CA ASN A 236 6.91 -0.96 15.90
C ASN A 236 5.77 -0.64 14.92
N GLN A 237 4.55 -0.61 15.46
CA GLN A 237 3.33 -0.18 14.78
C GLN A 237 2.48 0.64 15.74
N TYR A 238 1.54 1.39 15.17
CA TYR A 238 0.55 2.14 15.92
C TYR A 238 -0.86 1.66 15.57
N VAL A 239 -1.80 1.82 16.50
CA VAL A 239 -3.22 1.62 16.26
C VAL A 239 -3.92 2.95 16.46
N ALA A 240 -4.51 3.47 15.38
CA ALA A 240 -5.36 4.65 15.41
C ALA A 240 -6.84 4.25 15.48
N VAL A 241 -7.63 4.98 16.27
CA VAL A 241 -9.07 4.75 16.44
C VAL A 241 -9.82 5.96 15.91
N LEU A 242 -10.92 5.73 15.18
CA LEU A 242 -11.75 6.81 14.64
C LEU A 242 -12.44 7.57 15.79
N GLY A 243 -12.43 8.90 15.74
CA GLY A 243 -13.21 9.72 16.65
C GLY A 243 -14.71 9.50 16.46
N ILE A 244 -15.47 9.51 17.56
CA ILE A 244 -16.93 9.40 17.55
C ILE A 244 -17.52 10.72 18.06
N SER A 245 -18.54 11.24 17.36
CA SER A 245 -19.24 12.46 17.77
C SER A 245 -19.84 12.29 19.17
N THR A 246 -19.60 13.26 20.05
CA THR A 246 -20.19 13.30 21.40
C THR A 246 -21.54 14.01 21.43
N THR A 247 -21.97 14.57 20.29
CA THR A 247 -23.25 15.24 20.10
C THR A 247 -24.09 14.45 19.11
N SER A 248 -25.21 13.94 19.58
CA SER A 248 -26.32 13.36 18.80
C SER A 248 -27.15 14.44 18.14
#